data_AF-A0A4V3CZD6-F1
#
_entry.id   AF-A0A4V3CZD6-F1
#
_cell.length_a   1.000
_cell.length_b   1.000
_cell.length_c   1.000
_cell.angle_alpha   90.00
_cell.angle_beta   90.00
_cell.angle_gamma   90.00
#
_symmetry.space_group_name_H-M   'P 1'
#
loop_
_entity.id
_entity.type
_entity.pdbx_description
1 polymer ?
#
loop_
_entity_poly.entity_id
_entity_poly.type
_entity_poly.pdbx_seq_one_letter_code
_entity_poly.pdbx_strand_id
1 'polypeptide(L)'
;MARTSVAAQSVPGAGLKPTLTAPTVDGDVVPVGRYYLAVVNAGSGAITVTVQTPEKVSGDLDVAERVVAVPVDPVPTLIPLSSTAYRRPIGGPDPGRAYVDYSAVASVTRAVVTAP
;
A
#
# COMPACT_ATOMS: atom_id res chain seq x y z
N MET A 1 16.00 -7.47 8.42
CA MET A 1 15.37 -7.13 7.13
C MET A 1 14.15 -6.30 7.47
N ALA A 2 14.03 -5.10 6.92
CA ALA A 2 13.14 -4.05 7.44
C ALA A 2 12.29 -3.49 6.29
N ARG A 3 10.98 -3.41 6.51
CA ARG A 3 10.00 -2.80 5.59
C ARG A 3 10.41 -1.38 5.22
N THR A 4 10.11 -0.95 4.00
CA THR A 4 10.45 0.41 3.54
C THR A 4 9.31 1.38 3.86
N SER A 5 9.60 2.45 4.60
CA SER A 5 8.61 3.53 4.79
C SER A 5 8.51 4.38 3.52
N VAL A 6 7.32 4.43 2.93
CA VAL A 6 7.05 5.22 1.71
C VAL A 6 6.34 6.52 2.09
N ALA A 7 6.93 7.65 1.69
CA ALA A 7 6.35 8.96 1.91
C ALA A 7 5.20 9.24 0.94
N ALA A 8 4.13 9.87 1.43
CA ALA A 8 3.03 10.31 0.59
C ALA A 8 3.41 11.56 -0.21
N GLN A 9 3.00 11.58 -1.47
CA GLN A 9 3.12 12.73 -2.37
C GLN A 9 1.79 13.48 -2.38
N SER A 10 1.84 14.79 -2.16
CA SER A 10 0.66 15.66 -2.25
C SER A 10 0.34 15.97 -3.70
N VAL A 11 -0.95 15.91 -4.06
CA VAL A 11 -1.43 16.27 -5.39
C VAL A 11 -1.66 17.79 -5.42
N PRO A 12 -0.82 18.58 -6.11
CA PRO A 12 -1.06 20.01 -6.22
C PRO A 12 -2.21 20.27 -7.21
N GLY A 13 -2.78 21.48 -7.18
CA GLY A 13 -3.88 21.86 -8.07
C GLY A 13 -3.55 21.80 -9.58
N ALA A 14 -2.27 21.78 -9.94
CA ALA A 14 -1.80 21.60 -11.31
C ALA A 14 -1.73 20.12 -11.77
N GLY A 15 -2.06 19.17 -10.89
CA GLY A 15 -1.89 17.74 -11.11
C GLY A 15 -0.54 17.22 -10.63
N LEU A 16 -0.45 15.89 -10.46
CA LEU A 16 0.75 15.19 -9.98
C LEU A 16 1.12 14.08 -10.95
N LYS A 17 2.41 14.03 -11.32
CA LYS A 17 3.03 12.81 -11.85
C LYS A 17 3.80 12.14 -10.71
N PRO A 18 3.30 11.04 -10.12
CA PRO A 18 3.96 10.42 -8.99
C PRO A 18 5.35 9.91 -9.36
N THR A 19 6.32 10.13 -8.47
CA THR A 19 7.61 9.43 -8.57
C THR A 19 7.42 8.03 -8.01
N LEU A 20 7.52 7.03 -8.89
CA LEU A 20 7.36 5.62 -8.55
C LEU A 20 8.73 5.01 -8.23
N THR A 21 8.80 4.19 -7.18
CA THR A 21 10.02 3.49 -6.77
C THR A 21 9.74 1.98 -6.70
N ALA A 22 10.76 1.10 -6.68
CA ALA A 22 10.56 -0.35 -6.54
C ALA A 22 10.47 -0.82 -5.06
N PRO A 23 9.54 -1.73 -4.69
CA PRO A 23 9.40 -2.26 -3.33
C PRO A 23 10.55 -3.18 -2.92
N THR A 24 10.73 -3.33 -1.62
CA THR A 24 11.58 -4.38 -1.04
C THR A 24 10.80 -5.66 -0.85
N VAL A 25 11.49 -6.79 -0.79
CA VAL A 25 10.86 -8.12 -0.55
C VAL A 25 10.04 -8.16 0.75
N ASP A 26 10.46 -7.39 1.75
CA ASP A 26 9.74 -7.29 3.04
C ASP A 26 8.45 -6.46 2.96
N GLY A 27 8.20 -5.77 1.84
CA GLY A 27 7.07 -4.88 1.66
C GLY A 27 7.31 -3.45 2.15
N ASP A 28 6.21 -2.70 2.25
CA ASP A 28 6.20 -1.27 2.56
C ASP A 28 5.44 -0.95 3.86
N VAL A 29 5.77 0.20 4.44
CA VAL A 29 5.01 0.88 5.48
C VAL A 29 4.46 2.19 4.91
N VAL A 30 3.13 2.35 4.90
CA VAL A 30 2.44 3.45 4.23
C VAL A 30 1.43 4.14 5.15
N PRO A 31 1.17 5.45 4.98
CA PRO A 31 0.15 6.14 5.77
C PRO A 31 -1.27 5.67 5.42
N VAL A 32 -2.19 5.77 6.39
CA VAL A 32 -3.60 5.36 6.28
C VAL A 32 -4.53 6.57 6.47
N GLY A 33 -5.63 6.62 5.73
CA GLY A 33 -6.59 7.73 5.73
C GLY A 33 -6.93 8.15 4.31
N ARG A 34 -6.80 9.45 3.99
CA ARG A 34 -7.04 9.98 2.64
C ARG A 34 -5.84 9.74 1.71
N TYR A 35 -5.43 8.49 1.59
CA TYR A 35 -4.30 8.04 0.79
C TYR A 35 -4.68 6.92 -0.16
N TYR A 36 -4.00 6.90 -1.31
CA TYR A 36 -4.03 5.82 -2.28
C TYR A 36 -2.62 5.29 -2.48
N LEU A 37 -2.51 3.97 -2.56
CA LEU A 37 -1.32 3.31 -3.08
C LEU A 37 -1.47 3.16 -4.59
N ALA A 38 -0.64 3.85 -5.35
CA ALA A 38 -0.52 3.69 -6.80
C ALA A 38 0.49 2.59 -7.09
N VAL A 39 0.09 1.53 -7.78
CA VAL A 39 0.96 0.40 -8.15
C VAL A 39 0.95 0.20 -9.65
N VAL A 40 2.14 0.16 -10.25
CA VAL A 40 2.37 -0.18 -11.66
C VAL A 40 3.08 -1.53 -11.70
N ASN A 41 2.56 -2.44 -12.50
CA ASN A 41 3.14 -3.76 -12.73
C ASN A 41 3.59 -3.85 -14.19
N ALA A 42 4.90 -3.86 -14.41
CA ALA A 42 5.54 -4.02 -15.71
C ALA A 42 6.02 -5.47 -15.94
N GLY A 43 5.50 -6.43 -15.18
CA GLY A 43 5.82 -7.85 -15.31
C GLY A 43 5.12 -8.52 -16.49
N SER A 44 5.15 -9.85 -16.51
CA SER A 44 4.49 -10.68 -17.52
C SER A 44 3.16 -11.30 -17.06
N GLY A 45 2.79 -11.10 -15.79
CA GLY A 45 1.56 -11.62 -15.20
C GLY A 45 1.05 -10.71 -14.08
N ALA A 46 -0.22 -10.92 -13.70
CA ALA A 46 -0.81 -10.18 -12.57
C ALA A 46 -0.05 -10.49 -11.28
N ILE A 47 0.17 -9.46 -10.48
CA ILE A 47 0.70 -9.61 -9.11
C ILE A 47 -0.43 -9.47 -8.11
N THR A 48 -0.17 -9.91 -6.89
CA THR A 48 -1.04 -9.70 -5.76
C THR A 48 -0.41 -8.67 -4.82
N VAL A 49 -1.20 -7.64 -4.49
CA VAL A 49 -0.88 -6.66 -3.46
C VAL A 49 -1.77 -6.93 -2.26
N THR A 50 -1.16 -7.17 -1.11
CA THR A 50 -1.88 -7.47 0.14
C THR A 50 -1.70 -6.32 1.11
N VAL A 51 -2.79 -5.72 1.57
CA VAL A 51 -2.80 -4.74 2.65
C VAL A 51 -3.21 -5.46 3.92
N GLN A 52 -2.30 -5.52 4.89
CA GLN A 52 -2.52 -6.22 6.14
C GLN A 52 -3.60 -5.53 6.99
N THR A 53 -4.42 -6.34 7.65
CA THR A 53 -5.50 -5.90 8.55
C THR A 53 -5.28 -6.44 9.95
N PRO A 54 -4.56 -5.73 10.82
CA PRO A 54 -4.37 -6.16 12.21
C PRO A 54 -5.63 -6.04 13.09
N GLU A 55 -6.71 -5.43 12.59
CA GLU A 55 -7.95 -5.28 13.34
C GLU A 55 -8.64 -6.64 13.59
N LYS A 56 -9.21 -6.79 14.79
CA LYS A 56 -10.03 -7.93 15.19
C LYS A 56 -11.44 -7.46 15.54
N VAL A 57 -12.45 -8.23 15.14
CA VAL A 57 -13.82 -8.07 15.62
C VAL A 57 -13.92 -8.75 16.98
N SER A 58 -14.48 -8.06 17.98
CA SER A 58 -14.65 -8.56 19.36
C SER A 58 -13.37 -9.01 20.08
N GLY A 59 -12.19 -8.69 19.54
CA GLY A 59 -10.88 -9.00 20.12
C GLY A 59 -10.33 -10.39 19.79
N ASP A 60 -11.11 -11.25 19.14
CA ASP A 60 -10.78 -12.64 18.87
C ASP A 60 -10.90 -13.04 17.39
N LEU A 61 -11.79 -12.38 16.62
CA LEU A 61 -11.99 -12.68 15.20
C LEU A 61 -11.12 -11.81 14.29
N ASP A 62 -10.14 -12.42 13.61
CA ASP A 62 -9.28 -11.71 12.66
C ASP A 62 -10.06 -11.22 11.42
N VAL A 63 -9.89 -9.94 11.09
CA VAL A 63 -10.39 -9.39 9.82
C VAL A 63 -9.47 -9.86 8.70
N ALA A 64 -10.05 -10.39 7.62
CA ALA A 64 -9.29 -10.86 6.47
C ALA A 64 -8.51 -9.73 5.79
N GLU A 65 -7.27 -10.03 5.39
CA GLU A 65 -6.42 -9.09 4.68
C GLU A 65 -7.02 -8.68 3.34
N ARG A 66 -6.78 -7.44 2.95
CA ARG A 66 -7.24 -6.96 1.65
C ARG A 66 -6.27 -7.39 0.58
N VAL A 67 -6.74 -8.27 -0.29
CA VAL A 67 -5.99 -8.79 -1.42
C VAL A 67 -6.48 -8.09 -2.69
N VAL A 68 -5.57 -7.49 -3.46
CA VAL A 68 -5.85 -6.83 -4.74
C VAL A 68 -4.98 -7.43 -5.83
N ALA A 69 -5.59 -7.92 -6.90
CA ALA A 69 -4.89 -8.30 -8.11
C ALA A 69 -4.55 -7.05 -8.92
N VAL A 70 -3.26 -6.84 -9.20
CA VAL A 70 -2.78 -5.75 -10.05
C VAL A 70 -2.36 -6.35 -11.40
N PRO A 71 -3.14 -6.12 -12.47
CA PRO A 71 -2.80 -6.62 -13.80
C PRO A 71 -1.54 -5.95 -14.32
N VAL A 72 -0.96 -6.51 -15.38
CA VAL A 72 0.12 -5.85 -16.11
C VAL A 72 -0.48 -4.67 -16.88
N ASP A 73 -0.11 -3.46 -16.49
CA ASP A 73 -0.62 -2.22 -17.10
C ASP A 73 0.41 -1.09 -16.89
N PRO A 74 0.72 -0.27 -17.91
CA PRO A 74 1.50 0.96 -17.73
C PRO A 74 0.79 2.02 -16.87
N VAL A 75 -0.53 1.93 -16.68
CA VAL A 75 -1.33 2.82 -15.84
C VAL A 75 -1.37 2.27 -14.40
N PRO A 76 -1.18 3.13 -13.38
CA PRO A 76 -1.22 2.67 -12.00
C PRO A 76 -2.62 2.20 -11.58
N THR A 77 -2.68 1.04 -10.94
CA THR A 77 -3.84 0.64 -10.14
C THR A 77 -3.83 1.43 -8.83
N LEU A 78 -4.93 2.11 -8.51
CA LEU A 78 -5.08 2.89 -7.28
C LEU A 78 -5.81 2.08 -6.22
N ILE A 79 -5.11 1.76 -5.13
CA ILE A 79 -5.65 1.01 -4.00
C ILE A 79 -5.92 1.99 -2.85
N PRO A 80 -7.19 2.23 -2.46
CA PRO A 80 -7.51 3.14 -1.36
C PRO A 80 -7.08 2.56 -0.02
N LEU A 81 -6.37 3.36 0.77
CA LEU A 81 -5.90 3.05 2.12
C LEU A 81 -6.73 3.80 3.18
N SER A 82 -8.05 3.84 2.99
CA SER A 82 -8.97 4.64 3.81
C SER A 82 -9.51 3.94 5.05
N SER A 83 -9.45 2.61 5.11
CA SER A 83 -9.98 1.85 6.23
C SER A 83 -9.11 1.99 7.48
N THR A 84 -9.73 2.23 8.63
CA THR A 84 -9.05 2.17 9.93
C THR A 84 -8.50 0.78 10.24
N ALA A 85 -9.06 -0.27 9.62
CA ALA A 85 -8.62 -1.65 9.78
C ALA A 85 -7.18 -1.91 9.33
N TYR A 86 -6.63 -1.04 8.49
CA TYR A 86 -5.23 -1.17 8.04
C TYR A 86 -4.23 -0.60 9.04
N ARG A 87 -4.70 0.14 10.06
CA ARG A 87 -3.81 0.84 11.00
C ARG A 87 -3.18 -0.15 11.97
N ARG A 88 -1.86 -0.17 12.02
CA ARG A 88 -1.11 -0.84 13.09
C ARG A 88 -1.50 -0.25 14.45
N PRO A 89 -1.62 -1.10 15.49
CA PRO A 89 -2.05 -0.68 16.81
C PRO A 89 -1.09 0.34 17.42
N ILE A 90 -1.65 1.26 18.20
CA ILE A 90 -0.87 2.24 18.96
C ILE A 90 -0.03 1.49 20.01
N GLY A 91 1.24 1.88 20.17
CA GLY A 91 2.19 1.22 21.08
C GLY A 91 3.04 0.12 20.45
N GLY A 92 2.76 -0.25 19.19
CA GLY A 92 3.62 -1.10 18.37
C GLY A 92 4.52 -0.30 17.42
N PRO A 93 5.33 -0.99 16.58
CA PRO A 93 6.05 -0.35 15.49
C PRO A 93 5.06 0.24 14.46
N ASP A 94 5.44 1.38 13.88
CA ASP A 94 4.70 2.10 12.83
C ASP A 94 3.22 2.40 13.18
N PRO A 95 2.94 2.99 14.36
CA PRO A 95 1.58 3.18 14.86
C PRO A 95 0.75 4.01 13.88
N GLY A 96 -0.46 3.52 13.56
CA GLY A 96 -1.38 4.21 12.65
C GLY A 96 -1.05 4.09 11.15
N ARG A 97 0.00 3.36 10.78
CA ARG A 97 0.37 3.06 9.38
C ARG A 97 -0.15 1.70 8.93
N ALA A 98 -0.09 1.41 7.65
CA ALA A 98 -0.42 0.10 7.08
C ALA A 98 0.82 -0.60 6.56
N TYR A 99 0.79 -1.92 6.61
CA TYR A 99 1.78 -2.79 5.99
C TYR A 99 1.23 -3.31 4.67
N VAL A 100 2.06 -3.23 3.64
CA VAL A 100 1.72 -3.68 2.28
C VAL A 100 2.75 -4.68 1.81
N ASP A 101 2.27 -5.82 1.35
CA ASP A 101 3.07 -6.91 0.81
C ASP A 101 2.78 -7.10 -0.69
N TYR A 102 3.80 -7.57 -1.41
CA TYR A 102 3.75 -7.76 -2.85
C TYR A 102 4.18 -9.18 -3.18
N SER A 103 3.42 -9.88 -4.04
CA SER A 103 3.79 -11.23 -4.47
C SER A 103 5.04 -11.26 -5.36
N ALA A 104 5.40 -10.12 -5.97
CA ALA A 104 6.63 -9.91 -6.73
C ALA A 104 7.06 -8.45 -6.62
N VAL A 105 8.37 -8.19 -6.67
CA VAL A 105 8.92 -6.82 -6.49
C VAL A 105 9.76 -6.32 -7.65
N ALA A 106 10.35 -7.22 -8.46
CA ALA A 106 11.32 -6.85 -9.50
C ALA A 106 10.73 -5.99 -10.63
N SER A 107 9.47 -6.22 -11.00
CA SER A 107 8.78 -5.51 -12.08
C SER A 107 7.69 -4.58 -11.55
N VAL A 108 7.74 -4.25 -10.26
CA VAL A 108 6.70 -3.46 -9.59
C VAL A 108 7.28 -2.13 -9.20
N THR A 109 6.55 -1.07 -9.49
CA THR A 109 6.84 0.24 -8.96
C THR A 109 5.60 0.82 -8.30
N ARG A 110 5.80 1.59 -7.23
CA ARG A 110 4.71 2.13 -6.44
C ARG A 110 5.00 3.53 -5.92
N ALA A 111 3.94 4.24 -5.59
CA ALA A 111 3.97 5.48 -4.83
C ALA A 111 2.73 5.57 -3.93
N VAL A 112 2.82 6.39 -2.89
CA VAL A 112 1.65 6.78 -2.08
C VAL A 112 1.28 8.20 -2.47
N VAL A 113 0.01 8.43 -2.75
CA VAL A 113 -0.54 9.75 -3.08
C VAL A 113 -1.67 10.09 -2.11
N THR A 114 -1.78 11.37 -1.73
CA THR A 114 -2.93 11.83 -0.94
C THR A 114 -4.00 12.41 -1.85
N ALA A 115 -5.25 12.18 -1.48
CA ALA A 115 -6.38 12.84 -2.11
C ALA A 115 -6.46 14.31 -1.63
N PRO A 116 -6.75 15.28 -2.51
CA PRO A 116 -7.05 16.64 -2.09
C PRO A 116 -8.28 16.72 -1.18
#